data_AF-A0A1W9ZLI7-F1
#
_entry.id   AF-A0A1W9ZLI7-F1
#
_cell.length_a   1.000
_cell.length_b   1.000
_cell.length_c   1.000
_cell.angle_alpha   90.00
_cell.angle_beta   90.00
_cell.angle_gamma   90.00
#
_symmetry.space_group_name_H-M   'P 1'
#
loop_
_entity.id
_entity.type
_entity.pdbx_description
1 polymer ?
#
loop_
_entity_poly.entity_id
_entity_poly.type
_entity_poly.pdbx_seq_one_letter_code
_entity_poly.pdbx_strand_id
1 'polypeptide(L)'
;MIALQITATTPHGVVLSRPWGVALDGLLASVLWHRRKWAARTAGEEFTYQHTKDPETLDLPLAKCGNPTSDADWHWMATFADLHPHHVTDPDMRWRTSRTNRGRLQQLTPVIGSQAVSDAQGRYQKRIVPVMAHPAATLTWRAVGDADLIRELLTDLFSIGKHRGVGEGLVTRWEVTETPDISRWAAGHEHEPGVLGRTTPVRCLTHTPGVQTGQLGTAAVRPPYLHPASRANAYQPAR
;
A
#
# COMPACT_ATOMS: atom_id res chain seq x y z
N MET A 1 -19.89 -8.33 -8.37
CA MET A 1 -18.43 -8.45 -8.15
C MET A 1 -17.84 -9.47 -9.09
N ILE A 2 -16.79 -9.10 -9.82
CA ILE A 2 -16.13 -9.87 -10.87
C ILE A 2 -14.62 -9.91 -10.63
N ALA A 3 -13.90 -10.85 -11.27
CA ALA A 3 -12.44 -10.84 -11.31
C ALA A 3 -11.93 -9.67 -12.16
N LEU A 4 -10.88 -9.01 -11.69
CA LEU A 4 -10.35 -7.77 -12.23
C LEU A 4 -8.83 -7.82 -12.29
N GLN A 5 -8.27 -7.16 -13.29
CA GLN A 5 -6.90 -6.68 -13.31
C GLN A 5 -6.88 -5.16 -13.27
N ILE A 6 -6.12 -4.60 -12.33
CA ILE A 6 -5.94 -3.16 -12.17
C ILE A 6 -4.51 -2.83 -12.57
N THR A 7 -4.32 -1.80 -13.38
CA THR A 7 -2.99 -1.35 -13.82
C THR A 7 -2.81 0.13 -13.50
N ALA A 8 -1.67 0.48 -12.92
CA ALA A 8 -1.20 1.86 -12.79
C ALA A 8 0.00 2.08 -13.72
N THR A 9 -0.01 3.15 -14.50
CA THR A 9 1.17 3.61 -15.24
C THR A 9 2.00 4.56 -14.37
N THR A 10 3.24 4.19 -14.09
CA THR A 10 4.16 4.92 -13.21
C THR A 10 5.46 5.26 -13.94
N PRO A 11 5.52 6.33 -14.74
CA PRO A 11 6.65 6.59 -15.65
C PRO A 11 8.01 6.78 -14.94
N HIS A 12 8.00 7.06 -13.63
CA HIS A 12 9.20 7.30 -12.83
C HIS A 12 9.46 6.20 -11.79
N GLY A 13 8.75 5.07 -11.87
CA GLY A 13 8.84 4.00 -10.89
C GLY A 13 8.16 4.33 -9.57
N VAL A 14 8.45 3.51 -8.56
CA VAL A 14 7.81 3.57 -7.24
C VAL A 14 8.82 3.28 -6.14
N VAL A 15 8.69 3.96 -5.00
CA VAL A 15 9.42 3.62 -3.78
C VAL A 15 8.52 2.78 -2.87
N LEU A 16 9.01 1.61 -2.47
CA LEU A 16 8.27 0.67 -1.64
C LEU A 16 8.73 0.70 -0.17
N SER A 17 7.83 0.29 0.72
CA SER A 17 8.12 0.19 2.16
C SER A 17 8.59 -1.19 2.59
N ARG A 18 8.13 -2.19 1.85
CA ARG A 18 8.22 -3.61 2.12
C ARG A 18 8.80 -4.25 0.86
N PRO A 19 9.41 -5.42 0.97
CA PRO A 19 9.86 -6.18 -0.21
C PRO A 19 8.70 -6.48 -1.17
N TRP A 20 7.47 -6.49 -0.66
CA TRP A 20 6.27 -6.68 -1.47
C TRP A 20 5.70 -5.35 -1.98
N GLY A 21 5.00 -5.41 -3.11
CA GLY A 21 4.34 -4.25 -3.70
C GLY A 21 3.27 -3.60 -2.80
N VAL A 22 2.76 -2.46 -3.26
CA VAL A 22 1.70 -1.72 -2.55
C VAL A 22 0.41 -2.54 -2.55
N ALA A 23 -0.27 -2.69 -1.41
CA ALA A 23 -1.52 -3.44 -1.33
C ALA A 23 -2.70 -2.67 -1.92
N LEU A 24 -3.48 -3.26 -2.84
CA LEU A 24 -4.63 -2.58 -3.45
C LEU A 24 -5.71 -2.26 -2.43
N ASP A 25 -6.08 -3.21 -1.56
CA ASP A 25 -7.03 -2.97 -0.47
C ASP A 25 -6.55 -1.85 0.47
N GLY A 26 -5.25 -1.75 0.72
CA GLY A 26 -4.63 -0.64 1.45
C GLY A 26 -4.74 0.71 0.74
N LEU A 27 -4.60 0.74 -0.58
CA LEU A 27 -4.79 1.94 -1.40
C LEU A 27 -6.23 2.42 -1.35
N LEU A 28 -7.20 1.54 -1.60
CA LEU A 28 -8.62 1.89 -1.57
C LEU A 28 -9.06 2.36 -0.18
N ALA A 29 -8.61 1.64 0.87
CA ALA A 29 -8.84 2.06 2.24
C ALA A 29 -8.28 3.46 2.54
N SER A 30 -7.11 3.80 1.96
CA SER A 30 -6.49 5.12 2.15
C SER A 30 -7.31 6.26 1.53
N VAL A 31 -7.97 6.02 0.40
CA VAL A 31 -8.88 6.97 -0.26
C VAL A 31 -10.09 7.24 0.63
N LEU A 32 -10.75 6.18 1.11
CA LEU A 32 -11.90 6.32 1.99
C LEU A 32 -11.55 7.05 3.30
N TRP A 33 -10.42 6.73 3.92
CA TRP A 33 -9.91 7.47 5.08
C TRP A 33 -9.61 8.93 4.77
N HIS A 34 -9.09 9.23 3.57
CA HIS A 34 -8.84 10.61 3.14
C HIS A 34 -10.16 11.40 2.99
N ARG A 35 -11.17 10.81 2.34
CA ARG A 35 -12.51 11.41 2.20
C ARG A 35 -13.16 11.67 3.55
N ARG A 36 -13.12 10.70 4.48
CA ARG A 36 -13.67 10.85 5.85
C ARG A 36 -12.99 11.97 6.62
N LYS A 37 -11.65 12.07 6.56
CA LYS A 37 -10.90 13.18 7.20
C LYS A 37 -11.32 14.55 6.64
N TRP A 38 -11.53 14.65 5.33
CA TRP A 38 -12.01 15.88 4.72
C TRP A 38 -13.44 16.23 5.13
N ALA A 39 -14.35 15.25 5.13
CA ALA A 39 -15.72 15.45 5.58
C ALA A 39 -15.79 15.93 7.03
N ALA A 40 -15.05 15.26 7.94
CA ALA A 40 -14.96 15.67 9.34
C ALA A 40 -14.38 17.09 9.49
N ARG A 41 -13.32 17.41 8.75
CA ARG A 41 -12.75 18.77 8.74
C ARG A 41 -13.77 19.82 8.28
N THR A 42 -14.54 19.55 7.24
CA THR A 42 -15.60 20.44 6.75
C THR A 42 -16.72 20.61 7.76
N ALA A 43 -17.04 19.55 8.52
CA ALA A 43 -18.01 19.59 9.61
C ALA A 43 -17.47 20.25 10.90
N GLY A 44 -16.19 20.61 10.96
CA GLY A 44 -15.56 21.15 12.16
C GLY A 44 -15.25 20.10 13.24
N GLU A 45 -15.27 18.82 12.88
CA GLU A 45 -15.01 17.70 13.80
C GLU A 45 -13.52 17.33 13.83
N GLU A 46 -13.01 16.98 15.01
CA GLU A 46 -11.68 16.42 15.14
C GLU A 46 -11.69 14.93 14.83
N PHE A 47 -11.00 14.55 13.75
CA PHE A 47 -10.95 13.17 13.29
C PHE A 47 -9.50 12.69 13.14
N THR A 48 -9.03 11.99 14.18
CA THR A 48 -7.64 11.53 14.32
C THR A 48 -7.60 10.02 14.49
N TYR A 49 -6.65 9.36 13.83
CA TYR A 49 -6.41 7.93 13.95
C TYR A 49 -5.92 7.57 15.36
N GLN A 50 -6.59 6.60 16.00
CA GLN A 50 -6.26 6.12 17.34
C GLN A 50 -5.61 4.74 17.27
N HIS A 51 -4.29 4.70 17.44
CA HIS A 51 -3.48 3.48 17.27
C HIS A 51 -3.67 2.42 18.35
N THR A 52 -4.31 2.77 19.47
CA THR A 52 -4.60 1.86 20.59
C THR A 52 -5.98 1.21 20.49
N LYS A 53 -6.84 1.68 19.58
CA LYS A 53 -8.17 1.13 19.37
C LYS A 53 -8.15 0.21 18.16
N ASP A 54 -9.00 -0.80 18.22
CA ASP A 54 -9.23 -1.64 17.06
C ASP A 54 -9.73 -0.79 15.89
N PRO A 55 -9.08 -0.86 14.73
CA PRO A 55 -9.45 -0.06 13.59
C PRO A 55 -10.79 -0.54 13.05
N GLU A 56 -11.65 0.42 12.74
CA GLU A 56 -12.90 0.15 12.03
C GLU A 56 -12.60 -0.57 10.71
N THR A 57 -13.40 -1.59 10.41
CA THR A 57 -13.37 -2.23 9.11
C THR A 57 -14.11 -1.36 8.11
N LEU A 58 -13.37 -0.74 7.19
CA LEU A 58 -13.96 0.00 6.07
C LEU A 58 -14.59 -0.98 5.08
N ASP A 59 -15.77 -0.64 4.56
CA ASP A 59 -16.37 -1.41 3.48
C ASP A 59 -15.72 -1.03 2.14
N LEU A 60 -14.87 -1.92 1.63
CA LEU A 60 -14.19 -1.74 0.35
C LEU A 60 -15.02 -2.37 -0.78
N PRO A 61 -14.93 -1.85 -2.02
CA PRO A 61 -15.57 -2.44 -3.20
C PRO A 61 -14.87 -3.73 -3.68
N LEU A 62 -14.47 -4.58 -2.73
CA LEU A 62 -13.73 -5.82 -2.93
C LEU A 62 -14.54 -6.97 -2.30
N ALA A 63 -14.42 -8.16 -2.86
CA ALA A 63 -14.94 -9.36 -2.23
C ALA A 63 -14.11 -9.70 -0.98
N LYS A 64 -14.71 -10.41 -0.03
CA LYS A 64 -14.06 -10.91 1.18
C LYS A 64 -13.75 -12.40 1.01
N CYS A 65 -12.56 -12.83 1.40
CA CYS A 65 -12.20 -14.22 1.56
C CYS A 65 -12.33 -14.61 3.04
N GLY A 66 -13.13 -15.62 3.33
CA GLY A 66 -13.58 -15.94 4.69
C GLY A 66 -14.72 -15.03 5.15
N ASN A 67 -15.29 -15.37 6.30
CA ASN A 67 -16.37 -14.64 6.92
C ASN A 67 -15.85 -13.73 8.05
N PRO A 68 -16.02 -12.40 7.98
CA PRO A 68 -15.54 -11.47 9.00
C PRO A 68 -16.04 -11.71 10.42
N THR A 69 -17.17 -12.41 10.60
CA THR A 69 -17.75 -12.68 11.92
C THR A 69 -17.20 -13.96 12.56
N SER A 70 -16.65 -14.89 11.78
CA SER A 70 -16.16 -16.19 12.29
C SER A 70 -14.67 -16.39 12.07
N ASP A 71 -14.11 -15.81 11.00
CA ASP A 71 -12.75 -16.09 10.55
C ASP A 71 -11.87 -14.89 10.90
N ALA A 72 -11.08 -14.99 11.97
CA ALA A 72 -10.20 -13.91 12.41
C ALA A 72 -9.19 -13.47 11.31
N ASP A 73 -8.86 -14.38 10.41
CA ASP A 73 -7.93 -14.24 9.29
C ASP A 73 -8.63 -13.95 7.95
N TRP A 74 -9.88 -13.49 7.97
CA TRP A 74 -10.56 -12.93 6.80
C TRP A 74 -9.74 -11.79 6.16
N HIS A 75 -9.87 -11.63 4.85
CA HIS A 75 -9.20 -10.54 4.12
C HIS A 75 -9.93 -10.17 2.83
N TRP A 76 -9.54 -9.04 2.23
CA TRP A 76 -10.07 -8.62 0.94
C TRP A 76 -9.44 -9.41 -0.20
N MET A 77 -10.21 -9.76 -1.22
CA MET A 77 -9.71 -10.49 -2.39
C MET A 77 -8.99 -9.53 -3.35
N ALA A 78 -7.74 -9.21 -3.04
CA ALA A 78 -6.89 -8.33 -3.85
C ALA A 78 -5.40 -8.60 -3.60
N THR A 79 -4.56 -8.51 -4.61
CA THR A 79 -3.12 -8.74 -4.44
C THR A 79 -2.39 -7.50 -3.92
N PHE A 80 -1.11 -7.68 -3.59
CA PHE A 80 -0.13 -6.59 -3.62
C PHE A 80 0.20 -6.23 -5.05
N ALA A 81 0.98 -5.16 -5.25
CA ALA A 81 1.38 -4.72 -6.58
C ALA A 81 2.43 -5.66 -7.16
N ASP A 82 2.22 -6.06 -8.41
CA ASP A 82 3.25 -6.61 -9.25
C ASP A 82 3.94 -5.50 -10.05
N LEU A 83 5.27 -5.52 -10.11
CA LEU A 83 6.05 -4.47 -10.76
C LEU A 83 6.51 -4.93 -12.14
N HIS A 84 6.22 -4.11 -13.15
CA HIS A 84 6.49 -4.41 -14.55
C HIS A 84 7.32 -3.29 -15.22
N PRO A 85 8.23 -3.65 -16.13
CA PRO A 85 8.69 -5.03 -16.41
C PRO A 85 9.40 -5.68 -15.20
N HIS A 86 9.34 -7.00 -15.11
CA HIS A 86 10.09 -7.75 -14.11
C HIS A 86 11.58 -7.70 -14.45
N HIS A 87 12.29 -6.71 -13.94
CA HIS A 87 13.73 -6.64 -14.06
C HIS A 87 14.40 -7.05 -12.74
N VAL A 88 15.33 -8.00 -12.82
CA VAL A 88 16.35 -8.21 -11.78
C VAL A 88 17.44 -7.16 -11.99
N THR A 89 17.05 -5.88 -11.94
CA THR A 89 18.00 -4.76 -11.98
C THR A 89 18.15 -4.19 -10.58
N ASP A 90 19.34 -3.70 -10.27
CA ASP A 90 19.58 -2.96 -9.04
C ASP A 90 18.54 -1.84 -8.88
N PRO A 91 18.06 -1.59 -7.65
CA PRO A 91 17.18 -0.46 -7.40
C PRO A 91 17.86 0.84 -7.86
N ASP A 92 17.07 1.73 -8.46
CA ASP A 92 17.51 3.08 -8.79
C ASP A 92 17.75 3.84 -7.47
N MET A 93 19.03 4.04 -7.13
CA MET A 93 19.41 4.71 -5.90
C MET A 93 19.27 6.23 -6.07
N ARG A 94 18.19 6.76 -5.52
CA ARG A 94 17.92 8.19 -5.46
C ARG A 94 18.40 8.78 -4.15
N TRP A 95 18.77 10.06 -4.18
CA TRP A 95 19.32 10.74 -3.01
C TRP A 95 18.38 11.82 -2.51
N ARG A 96 17.93 11.68 -1.27
CA ARG A 96 17.11 12.69 -0.61
C ARG A 96 17.93 13.44 0.43
N THR A 97 17.74 14.75 0.48
CA THR A 97 18.19 15.55 1.61
C THR A 97 17.12 15.61 2.69
N SER A 98 17.45 15.19 3.91
CA SER A 98 16.67 15.46 5.12
C SER A 98 17.26 16.68 5.84
N ARG A 99 16.41 17.66 6.17
CA ARG A 99 16.78 18.82 7.00
C ARG A 99 15.75 19.02 8.09
N THR A 100 16.18 19.67 9.17
CA THR A 100 15.25 20.10 10.21
C THR A 100 14.29 21.15 9.64
N ASN A 101 12.99 20.97 9.84
CA ASN A 101 11.99 21.91 9.33
C ASN A 101 12.02 23.22 10.13
N ARG A 102 12.69 24.25 9.57
CA ARG A 102 12.81 25.56 10.22
C ARG A 102 11.48 26.28 10.40
N GLY A 103 10.53 26.12 9.49
CA GLY A 103 9.19 26.70 9.64
C GLY A 103 8.45 26.16 10.86
N ARG A 104 8.54 24.85 11.12
CA ARG A 104 7.99 24.27 12.37
C ARG A 104 8.71 24.74 13.61
N LEU A 105 10.03 24.90 13.56
CA LEU A 105 10.77 25.44 14.70
C LEU A 105 10.34 26.88 14.99
N GLN A 106 10.06 27.69 13.96
CA GLN A 106 9.60 29.07 14.11
C GLN A 106 8.22 29.19 14.78
N GLN A 107 7.41 28.13 14.72
CA GLN A 107 6.15 28.05 15.47
C GLN A 107 6.36 27.85 16.97
N LEU A 108 7.53 27.33 17.39
CA LEU A 108 7.88 27.12 18.80
C LEU A 108 8.63 28.32 19.39
N THR A 109 9.43 29.00 18.58
CA THR A 109 10.14 30.22 18.99
C THR A 109 10.35 31.14 17.78
N PRO A 110 10.06 32.45 17.90
CA PRO A 110 10.17 33.40 16.79
C PRO A 110 11.62 33.64 16.34
N VAL A 111 12.60 33.35 17.20
CA VAL A 111 14.04 33.52 16.91
C VAL A 111 14.77 32.21 17.15
N ILE A 112 15.39 31.69 16.10
CA ILE A 112 16.26 30.51 16.16
C ILE A 112 17.63 30.92 15.65
N GLY A 113 18.56 31.11 16.56
CA GLY A 113 19.95 31.35 16.19
C GLY A 113 20.54 30.13 15.48
N SER A 114 21.38 30.35 14.46
CA SER A 114 22.12 29.29 13.75
C SER A 114 23.03 28.47 14.69
N GLN A 115 23.35 29.00 15.87
CA GLN A 115 24.12 28.33 16.92
C GLN A 115 23.28 27.32 17.74
N ALA A 116 21.95 27.50 17.81
CA ALA A 116 21.07 26.59 18.53
C ALA A 116 20.64 25.38 17.67
N VAL A 117 20.47 25.60 16.36
CA VAL A 117 20.12 24.56 15.38
C VAL A 117 21.03 24.67 14.16
N SER A 118 22.01 23.76 14.08
CA SER A 118 22.96 23.68 12.97
C SER A 118 22.60 22.56 11.99
N ASP A 119 22.57 22.88 10.70
CA ASP A 119 22.45 21.91 9.61
C ASP A 119 23.80 21.23 9.29
N ALA A 120 24.92 21.73 9.82
CA ALA A 120 26.26 21.21 9.55
C ALA A 120 26.70 20.13 10.55
N GLN A 121 26.23 20.18 11.80
CA GLN A 121 26.70 19.32 12.88
C GLN A 121 25.61 19.02 13.93
N GLY A 122 25.84 17.97 14.72
CA GLY A 122 24.98 17.61 15.84
C GLY A 122 23.65 16.99 15.45
N ARG A 123 22.69 16.99 16.39
CA ARG A 123 21.42 16.24 16.25
C ARG A 123 20.55 16.69 15.07
N TYR A 124 20.66 17.95 14.66
CA TYR A 124 19.84 18.58 13.62
C TYR A 124 20.53 18.66 12.24
N GLN A 125 21.71 18.04 12.11
CA GLN A 125 22.50 18.02 10.89
C GLN A 125 21.67 17.55 9.68
N LYS A 126 21.87 18.23 8.55
CA LYS A 126 21.38 17.80 7.23
C LYS A 126 21.94 16.42 6.91
N ARG A 127 21.07 15.48 6.57
CA ARG A 127 21.46 14.12 6.15
C ARG A 127 21.16 13.91 4.68
N ILE A 128 22.08 13.27 3.98
CA ILE A 128 21.83 12.69 2.66
C ILE A 128 21.42 11.24 2.91
N VAL A 129 20.21 10.88 2.47
CA VAL A 129 19.60 9.58 2.73
C VAL A 129 19.37 8.90 1.38
N PRO A 130 19.92 7.69 1.15
CA PRO A 130 19.62 6.92 -0.03
C PRO A 130 18.17 6.43 0.02
N VAL A 131 17.51 6.47 -1.13
CA VAL A 131 16.14 6.01 -1.35
C VAL A 131 16.19 5.00 -2.48
N MET A 132 15.83 3.76 -2.17
CA MET A 132 15.74 2.69 -3.18
C MET A 132 14.43 2.85 -3.94
N ALA A 133 14.49 3.38 -5.16
CA ALA A 133 13.37 3.41 -6.07
C ALA A 133 13.40 2.16 -6.96
N HIS A 134 12.24 1.56 -7.20
CA HIS A 134 12.12 0.46 -8.14
C HIS A 134 11.69 1.03 -9.50
N PRO A 135 12.55 0.94 -10.53
CA PRO A 135 12.15 1.31 -11.89
C PRO A 135 11.10 0.32 -12.36
N ALA A 136 9.86 0.78 -12.45
CA ALA A 136 8.73 0.02 -12.97
C ALA A 136 7.88 0.98 -13.79
N ALA A 137 7.65 0.65 -15.06
CA ALA A 137 6.81 1.44 -15.95
C ALA A 137 5.33 1.29 -15.59
N THR A 138 4.95 0.11 -15.08
CA THR A 138 3.59 -0.17 -14.64
C THR A 138 3.58 -1.02 -13.38
N LEU A 139 2.55 -0.84 -12.57
CA LEU A 139 2.19 -1.73 -11.47
C LEU A 139 0.87 -2.40 -11.79
N THR A 140 0.74 -3.70 -11.51
CA THR A 140 -0.52 -4.44 -11.71
C THR A 140 -1.00 -5.09 -10.43
N TRP A 141 -2.30 -5.23 -10.30
CA TRP A 141 -2.96 -5.96 -9.22
C TRP A 141 -4.01 -6.86 -9.81
N ARG A 142 -4.25 -8.01 -9.17
CA ARG A 142 -5.47 -8.77 -9.38
C ARG A 142 -6.42 -8.55 -8.20
N ALA A 143 -7.72 -8.55 -8.46
CA ALA A 143 -8.73 -8.44 -7.43
C ALA A 143 -10.04 -9.12 -7.82
N VAL A 144 -10.91 -9.32 -6.83
CA VAL A 144 -12.32 -9.59 -7.05
C VAL A 144 -13.11 -8.46 -6.43
N GLY A 145 -13.94 -7.76 -7.20
CA GLY A 145 -14.59 -6.55 -6.71
C GLY A 145 -15.63 -5.95 -7.65
N ASP A 146 -16.09 -4.75 -7.31
CA ASP A 146 -16.95 -3.92 -8.15
C ASP A 146 -16.07 -3.00 -9.01
N ALA A 147 -16.10 -3.19 -10.32
CA ALA A 147 -15.20 -2.49 -11.23
C ALA A 147 -15.42 -0.97 -11.22
N ASP A 148 -16.68 -0.53 -11.15
CA ASP A 148 -17.04 0.89 -11.28
C ASP A 148 -16.70 1.65 -10.00
N LEU A 149 -17.03 1.06 -8.84
CA LEU A 149 -16.65 1.65 -7.56
C LEU A 149 -15.13 1.68 -7.37
N ILE A 150 -14.40 0.66 -7.86
CA ILE A 150 -12.94 0.70 -7.84
C ILE A 150 -12.41 1.83 -8.75
N ARG A 151 -12.90 1.94 -9.99
CA ARG A 151 -12.51 3.03 -10.91
C ARG A 151 -12.72 4.40 -10.27
N GLU A 152 -13.85 4.60 -9.60
CA GLU A 152 -14.19 5.82 -8.88
C GLU A 152 -13.18 6.14 -7.77
N LEU A 153 -12.82 5.17 -6.92
CA LEU A 153 -11.82 5.41 -5.87
C LEU A 153 -10.41 5.67 -6.43
N LEU A 154 -10.05 5.05 -7.55
CA LEU A 154 -8.73 5.23 -8.17
C LEU A 154 -8.53 6.64 -8.73
N THR A 155 -9.60 7.41 -9.03
CA THR A 155 -9.45 8.80 -9.51
C THR A 155 -8.80 9.72 -8.47
N ASP A 156 -8.86 9.38 -7.19
CA ASP A 156 -8.24 10.15 -6.10
C ASP A 156 -6.77 9.75 -5.84
N LEU A 157 -6.24 8.78 -6.58
CA LEU A 157 -4.91 8.20 -6.39
C LEU A 157 -3.93 8.60 -7.48
N PHE A 158 -3.47 9.86 -7.44
CA PHE A 158 -2.46 10.38 -8.37
C PHE A 158 -1.03 9.95 -8.04
N SER A 159 -0.79 9.39 -6.85
CA SER A 159 0.54 8.91 -6.44
C SER A 159 0.45 7.84 -5.35
N ILE A 160 1.29 6.82 -5.47
CA ILE A 160 1.32 5.61 -4.62
C ILE A 160 2.73 5.34 -4.07
N GLY A 161 2.83 4.49 -3.04
CA GLY A 161 4.11 4.17 -2.41
C GLY A 161 4.63 5.25 -1.44
N LYS A 162 5.95 5.26 -1.22
CA LYS A 162 6.65 6.20 -0.33
C LYS A 162 7.09 7.46 -1.07
N HIS A 163 7.35 8.52 -0.30
CA HIS A 163 7.94 9.78 -0.78
C HIS A 163 7.12 10.52 -1.86
N ARG A 164 5.81 10.27 -1.92
CA ARG A 164 4.84 10.93 -2.83
C ARG A 164 4.95 12.46 -2.89
N GLY A 165 5.22 13.10 -1.75
CA GLY A 165 5.37 14.57 -1.66
C GLY A 165 6.60 15.15 -2.36
N VAL A 166 7.49 14.32 -2.91
CA VAL A 166 8.62 14.75 -3.75
C VAL A 166 8.55 14.20 -5.17
N GLY A 167 7.37 13.75 -5.61
CA GLY A 167 7.11 13.27 -6.97
C GLY A 167 7.24 11.76 -7.18
N GLU A 168 7.56 11.00 -6.13
CA GLU A 168 7.71 9.54 -6.23
C GLU A 168 6.36 8.83 -6.42
N GLY A 169 6.38 7.74 -7.19
CA GLY A 169 5.22 6.89 -7.42
C GLY A 169 4.04 7.61 -8.10
N LEU A 170 4.32 8.66 -8.87
CA LEU A 170 3.33 9.34 -9.71
C LEU A 170 2.60 8.33 -10.59
N VAL A 171 1.27 8.38 -10.58
CA VAL A 171 0.42 7.60 -11.48
C VAL A 171 -0.16 8.52 -12.53
N THR A 172 0.17 8.27 -13.80
CA THR A 172 -0.36 9.05 -14.93
C THR A 172 -1.65 8.49 -15.47
N ARG A 173 -1.91 7.20 -15.24
CA ARG A 173 -3.08 6.50 -15.75
C ARG A 173 -3.42 5.29 -14.90
N TRP A 174 -4.71 5.08 -14.69
CA TRP A 174 -5.27 3.85 -14.15
C TRP A 174 -6.08 3.14 -15.23
N GLU A 175 -6.00 1.81 -15.26
CA GLU A 175 -6.87 0.94 -16.03
C GLU A 175 -7.47 -0.12 -15.11
N VAL A 176 -8.74 -0.45 -15.35
CA VAL A 176 -9.43 -1.54 -14.65
C VAL A 176 -10.08 -2.41 -15.72
N THR A 177 -9.54 -3.61 -15.89
CA THR A 177 -9.95 -4.59 -16.90
C THR A 177 -10.65 -5.74 -16.21
N GLU A 178 -11.83 -6.11 -16.71
CA GLU A 178 -12.55 -7.29 -16.24
C GLU A 178 -11.91 -8.56 -16.81
N THR A 179 -11.73 -9.56 -15.96
CA THR A 179 -11.05 -10.82 -16.31
C THR A 179 -11.92 -12.02 -15.90
N PRO A 180 -13.13 -12.18 -16.49
CA PRO A 180 -14.09 -13.22 -16.08
C PRO A 180 -13.54 -14.64 -16.15
N ASP A 181 -12.58 -14.88 -17.04
CA ASP A 181 -11.96 -16.19 -17.24
C ASP A 181 -10.97 -16.58 -16.13
N ILE A 182 -10.55 -15.61 -15.30
CA ILE A 182 -9.69 -15.85 -14.15
C ILE A 182 -10.55 -16.24 -12.95
N SER A 183 -10.23 -17.39 -12.34
CA SER A 183 -10.94 -17.84 -11.15
C SER A 183 -10.88 -16.79 -10.04
N ARG A 184 -11.96 -16.67 -9.26
CA ARG A 184 -12.03 -15.71 -8.13
C ARG A 184 -10.86 -15.90 -7.16
N TRP A 185 -10.48 -17.15 -6.91
CA TRP A 185 -9.38 -17.45 -6.01
C TRP A 185 -8.05 -16.90 -6.55
N ALA A 186 -7.71 -17.20 -7.81
CA ALA A 186 -6.50 -16.69 -8.45
C ALA A 186 -6.50 -15.15 -8.52
N ALA A 187 -7.63 -14.54 -8.87
CA ALA A 187 -7.78 -13.09 -8.90
C ALA A 187 -7.60 -12.43 -7.51
N GLY A 188 -7.87 -13.15 -6.42
CA GLY A 188 -7.69 -12.63 -5.05
C GLY A 188 -6.33 -12.91 -4.42
N HIS A 189 -5.56 -13.86 -4.94
CA HIS A 189 -4.40 -14.43 -4.24
C HIS A 189 -3.14 -14.58 -5.08
N GLU A 190 -3.20 -14.56 -6.41
CA GLU A 190 -2.06 -14.83 -7.29
C GLU A 190 -1.67 -13.65 -8.16
N HIS A 191 -0.38 -13.58 -8.47
CA HIS A 191 0.14 -12.85 -9.63
C HIS A 191 0.12 -13.74 -10.88
N GLU A 192 0.84 -13.36 -11.95
CA GLU A 192 1.05 -14.22 -13.13
C GLU A 192 1.34 -15.67 -12.70
N PRO A 193 0.85 -16.66 -13.47
CA PRO A 193 0.37 -17.93 -12.92
C PRO A 193 1.31 -18.60 -11.91
N GLY A 194 0.74 -18.98 -10.77
CA GLY A 194 1.42 -19.83 -9.78
C GLY A 194 2.32 -19.10 -8.78
N VAL A 195 2.33 -17.76 -8.73
CA VAL A 195 3.04 -17.00 -7.69
C VAL A 195 2.06 -16.32 -6.74
N LEU A 196 2.24 -16.52 -5.44
CA LEU A 196 1.41 -15.88 -4.43
C LEU A 196 1.57 -14.36 -4.46
N GLY A 197 0.47 -13.63 -4.61
CA GLY A 197 0.44 -12.17 -4.76
C GLY A 197 0.06 -11.38 -3.52
N ARG A 198 -0.30 -12.03 -2.41
CA ARG A 198 -0.51 -11.37 -1.11
C ARG A 198 -0.11 -12.26 0.05
N THR A 199 0.02 -11.67 1.23
CA THR A 199 0.04 -12.45 2.46
C THR A 199 -1.28 -13.24 2.59
N THR A 200 -1.16 -14.55 2.62
CA THR A 200 -2.31 -15.46 2.48
C THR A 200 -2.36 -16.44 3.65
N PRO A 201 -3.47 -16.45 4.42
CA PRO A 201 -3.66 -17.41 5.50
C PRO A 201 -3.62 -18.86 5.03
N VAL A 202 -3.21 -19.77 5.92
CA VAL A 202 -3.05 -21.20 5.62
C VAL A 202 -4.33 -21.81 5.04
N ARG A 203 -5.51 -21.42 5.56
CA ARG A 203 -6.81 -21.95 5.10
C ARG A 203 -7.06 -21.75 3.61
N CYS A 204 -6.49 -20.69 3.03
CA CYS A 204 -6.71 -20.32 1.64
C CYS A 204 -5.86 -21.15 0.67
N LEU A 205 -4.83 -21.84 1.17
CA LEU A 205 -3.90 -22.64 0.37
C LEU A 205 -4.18 -24.14 0.43
N THR A 206 -5.04 -24.60 1.34
CA THR A 206 -5.30 -26.03 1.59
C THR A 206 -5.74 -26.80 0.34
N HIS A 207 -6.39 -26.14 -0.61
CA HIS A 207 -6.92 -26.75 -1.83
C HIS A 207 -6.26 -26.24 -3.13
N THR A 208 -5.14 -25.52 -3.03
CA THR A 208 -4.45 -24.96 -4.20
C THR A 208 -2.99 -25.44 -4.24
N PRO A 209 -2.75 -26.72 -4.56
CA PRO A 209 -1.39 -27.23 -4.68
C PRO A 209 -0.66 -26.56 -5.87
N GLY A 210 0.62 -26.26 -5.68
CA GLY A 210 1.51 -25.77 -6.75
C GLY A 210 1.77 -24.26 -6.76
N VAL A 211 1.10 -23.49 -5.90
CA VAL A 211 1.38 -22.05 -5.77
C VAL A 211 2.69 -21.83 -5.03
N GLN A 212 3.59 -21.08 -5.65
CA GLN A 212 4.85 -20.68 -5.05
C GLN A 212 4.60 -19.67 -3.93
N THR A 213 5.01 -20.04 -2.71
CA THR A 213 4.90 -19.22 -1.52
C THR A 213 6.27 -18.96 -0.90
N GLY A 214 6.43 -17.81 -0.26
CA GLY A 214 7.51 -17.54 0.68
C GLY A 214 7.30 -18.24 2.01
N GLN A 215 8.01 -17.79 3.05
CA GLN A 215 7.94 -18.43 4.38
C GLN A 215 6.58 -18.20 5.07
N LEU A 216 6.18 -19.19 5.87
CA LEU A 216 5.07 -19.06 6.82
C LEU A 216 5.50 -18.21 8.02
N GLY A 217 4.66 -17.27 8.43
CA GLY A 217 4.87 -16.52 9.67
C GLY A 217 3.71 -15.61 10.01
N THR A 218 3.93 -14.71 10.97
CA THR A 218 2.92 -13.73 11.36
C THR A 218 2.97 -12.51 10.45
N ALA A 219 1.94 -12.31 9.64
CA ALA A 219 1.85 -11.18 8.71
C ALA A 219 0.48 -10.52 8.75
N ALA A 220 0.45 -9.20 8.47
CA ALA A 220 -0.81 -8.49 8.30
C ALA A 220 -1.51 -8.94 7.01
N VAL A 221 -2.80 -9.27 7.11
CA VAL A 221 -3.61 -9.79 6.01
C VAL A 221 -4.70 -8.82 5.57
N ARG A 222 -4.83 -7.63 6.17
CA ARG A 222 -5.78 -6.60 5.72
C ARG A 222 -5.38 -5.21 6.23
N PRO A 223 -5.89 -4.12 5.63
CA PRO A 223 -5.72 -2.78 6.18
C PRO A 223 -6.38 -2.64 7.56
N PRO A 224 -5.82 -1.84 8.48
CA PRO A 224 -4.53 -1.16 8.37
C PRO A 224 -3.35 -2.13 8.60
N TYR A 225 -2.45 -2.26 7.62
CA TYR A 225 -1.35 -3.24 7.61
C TYR A 225 -0.24 -3.01 8.68
N LEU A 226 -0.30 -1.89 9.40
CA LEU A 226 0.59 -1.60 10.52
C LEU A 226 -0.04 -1.97 11.87
N HIS A 227 -1.36 -2.14 11.94
CA HIS A 227 -2.06 -2.44 13.18
C HIS A 227 -1.94 -3.93 13.54
N PRO A 228 -1.59 -4.30 14.79
CA PRO A 228 -1.44 -5.69 15.21
C PRO A 228 -2.68 -6.56 14.99
N ALA A 229 -3.89 -6.02 15.15
CA ALA A 229 -5.16 -6.75 14.97
C ALA A 229 -5.40 -7.28 13.54
N SER A 230 -4.62 -6.82 12.55
CA SER A 230 -4.70 -7.31 11.17
C SER A 230 -3.81 -8.52 10.91
N ARG A 231 -3.02 -8.97 11.90
CA ARG A 231 -2.03 -10.04 11.72
C ARG A 231 -2.64 -11.41 11.93
N ALA A 232 -2.24 -12.35 11.08
CA ALA A 232 -2.58 -13.76 11.17
C ALA A 232 -1.37 -14.62 10.79
N ASN A 233 -1.47 -15.93 11.03
CA ASN A 233 -0.50 -16.88 10.49
C ASN A 233 -0.73 -17.02 8.98
N ALA A 234 0.23 -16.59 8.18
CA ALA A 234 0.09 -16.45 6.73
C ALA A 234 1.41 -16.72 6.01
N TYR A 235 1.31 -17.29 4.82
CA TYR A 235 2.41 -17.39 3.89
C TYR A 235 2.65 -16.04 3.22
N GLN A 236 3.92 -15.71 3.00
CA GLN A 236 4.33 -14.51 2.27
C GLN A 236 4.39 -14.77 0.76
N PRO A 237 4.29 -13.74 -0.10
CA PRO A 237 4.64 -13.83 -1.51
C PRO A 237 6.05 -14.44 -1.73
N ALA A 238 6.24 -15.27 -2.76
CA ALA A 238 7.51 -15.92 -3.08
C ALA A 238 8.46 -15.00 -3.89
N ARG A 239 8.88 -13.88 -3.30
CA ARG A 239 9.69 -12.85 -3.96
C ARG A 239 10.77 -12.29 -3.06
#